data_AF-A0AAT9IIS4-F1
#
_entry.id   AF-A0AAT9IIS4-F1
#
_cell.length_a   1.000
_cell.length_b   1.000
_cell.length_c   1.000
_cell.angle_alpha   90.00
_cell.angle_beta   90.00
_cell.angle_gamma   90.00
#
_symmetry.space_group_name_H-M   'P 1'
#
loop_
_entity.id
_entity.type
_entity.pdbx_description
1 polymer ?
#
loop_
_entity_poly.entity_id
_entity_poly.type
_entity_poly.pdbx_seq_one_letter_code
_entity_poly.pdbx_strand_id
1 'polypeptide(L)'
;MTADFTVTAQLASAWWTRSGMSAPDAVVSVDPIVLAAVLGVIGPVETCAGALDQKNVVDRLLVEPYRTLDQDAQGRWFADAAAAVFTAVTERARPVAMIPPSRAPSTRTHLRVEP
;
A
#
# COMPACT_ATOMS: atom_id res chain seq x y z
N MET A 1 3.04 -1.52 16.10
CA MET A 1 3.01 -3.00 15.97
C MET A 1 4.43 -3.49 15.73
N THR A 2 4.70 -4.78 15.91
CA THR A 2 6.06 -5.33 15.77
C THR A 2 6.44 -5.50 14.30
N ALA A 3 7.74 -5.56 13.99
CA ALA A 3 8.19 -5.94 12.63
C ALA A 3 7.92 -7.42 12.30
N ASP A 4 7.63 -8.25 13.31
CA ASP A 4 7.09 -9.59 13.10
C ASP A 4 5.63 -9.49 12.62
N PHE A 5 5.41 -9.78 11.34
CA PHE A 5 4.11 -9.71 10.71
C PHE A 5 3.17 -10.85 11.13
N THR A 6 3.70 -12.00 11.54
CA THR A 6 2.88 -13.10 12.06
C THR A 6 2.27 -12.72 13.40
N VAL A 7 3.09 -12.20 14.32
CA VAL A 7 2.62 -11.68 15.62
C VAL A 7 1.68 -10.48 15.42
N THR A 8 2.03 -9.57 14.51
CA THR A 8 1.18 -8.41 14.19
C THR A 8 -0.19 -8.83 13.67
N ALA A 9 -0.27 -9.81 12.77
CA ALA A 9 -1.54 -10.32 12.26
C ALA A 9 -2.39 -10.96 13.36
N GLN A 10 -1.78 -11.76 14.24
CA GLN A 10 -2.47 -12.35 15.39
C GLN A 10 -3.04 -11.28 16.32
N LEU A 11 -2.26 -10.23 16.61
CA LEU A 11 -2.69 -9.13 17.46
C LEU A 11 -3.82 -8.31 16.81
N ALA A 12 -3.71 -8.02 15.51
CA ALA A 12 -4.76 -7.33 14.76
C ALA A 12 -6.07 -8.11 14.76
N SER A 13 -6.03 -9.42 14.49
CA SER A 13 -7.22 -10.29 14.55
C SER A 13 -7.82 -10.34 15.95
N ALA A 14 -7.00 -10.46 17.00
CA ALA A 14 -7.49 -10.46 18.38
C ALA A 14 -8.14 -9.12 18.77
N TRP A 15 -7.56 -7.99 18.35
CA TRP A 15 -8.14 -6.66 18.55
C TRP A 15 -9.48 -6.49 17.82
N TRP A 16 -9.57 -6.99 16.59
CA TRP A 16 -10.79 -7.00 15.80
C TRP A 16 -11.91 -7.81 16.47
N THR A 17 -11.59 -9.02 16.93
CA THR A 17 -12.54 -9.85 17.67
C THR A 17 -12.98 -9.22 18.99
N ARG A 18 -12.06 -8.57 19.71
CA ARG A 18 -12.40 -7.82 20.94
C ARG A 18 -13.37 -6.66 20.67
N SER A 19 -13.34 -6.09 19.48
CA SER A 19 -14.26 -5.03 19.05
C SER A 19 -15.66 -5.55 18.70
N GLY A 20 -15.93 -6.85 18.89
CA GLY A 20 -17.25 -7.47 18.69
C GLY A 20 -17.45 -8.09 17.30
N MET A 21 -16.41 -8.12 16.46
CA MET A 21 -16.48 -8.68 15.11
C MET A 21 -16.00 -10.14 15.06
N SER A 22 -16.37 -10.88 14.02
CA SER A 22 -15.77 -12.20 13.76
C SER A 22 -14.31 -12.05 13.32
N ALA A 23 -13.48 -13.04 13.64
CA ALA A 23 -12.08 -13.04 13.20
C ALA A 23 -12.01 -12.97 11.66
N PRO A 24 -11.12 -12.13 11.10
CA PRO A 24 -10.98 -12.03 9.65
C PRO A 24 -10.31 -13.28 9.07
N ASP A 25 -10.69 -13.67 7.85
CA ASP A 25 -10.06 -14.79 7.12
C ASP A 25 -8.61 -14.49 6.74
N ALA A 26 -8.28 -13.22 6.54
CA ALA A 26 -6.94 -12.76 6.19
C ALA A 26 -6.63 -11.40 6.83
N VAL A 27 -5.36 -11.19 7.16
CA VAL A 27 -4.80 -9.88 7.50
C VAL A 27 -3.72 -9.56 6.48
N VAL A 28 -3.88 -8.43 5.79
CA VAL A 28 -2.94 -7.97 4.76
C VAL A 28 -2.29 -6.67 5.24
N SER A 29 -0.97 -6.60 5.14
CA SER A 29 -0.20 -5.37 5.39
C SER A 29 0.47 -4.94 4.10
N VAL A 30 0.37 -3.65 3.78
CA VAL A 30 0.95 -3.06 2.57
C VAL A 30 1.71 -1.80 2.97
N ASP A 31 2.95 -1.70 2.49
CA ASP A 31 3.76 -0.50 2.65
C ASP A 31 3.28 0.64 1.71
N PRO A 32 3.24 1.92 2.16
CA PRO A 32 2.78 3.03 1.33
C PRO A 32 3.59 3.28 0.06
N ILE A 33 4.90 2.99 0.03
CA ILE A 33 5.73 3.10 -1.18
C ILE A 33 5.38 1.97 -2.16
N VAL A 34 5.15 0.76 -1.65
CA VAL A 34 4.63 -0.35 -2.46
C VAL A 34 3.26 -0.02 -3.03
N LEU A 35 2.36 0.57 -2.21
CA LEU A 35 1.05 1.01 -2.66
C LEU A 35 1.16 2.07 -3.77
N ALA A 36 2.08 3.03 -3.66
CA ALA A 36 2.34 4.00 -4.71
C ALA A 36 2.72 3.33 -6.04
N ALA A 37 3.58 2.31 -6.00
CA ALA A 37 3.94 1.54 -7.19
C ALA A 37 2.73 0.78 -7.78
N VAL A 38 1.89 0.18 -6.93
CA VAL A 38 0.65 -0.48 -7.36
C VAL A 38 -0.28 0.51 -8.07
N LEU A 39 -0.51 1.69 -7.49
CA LEU A 39 -1.32 2.76 -8.09
C LEU A 39 -0.72 3.28 -9.40
N GLY A 40 0.60 3.25 -9.56
CA GLY A 40 1.27 3.54 -10.83
C GLY A 40 0.92 2.56 -11.94
N VAL A 41 0.61 1.30 -11.60
CA VAL A 41 0.23 0.25 -12.56
C VAL A 41 -1.28 0.21 -12.80
N ILE A 42 -2.09 0.26 -11.74
CA ILE A 42 -3.56 0.12 -11.85
C ILE A 42 -4.28 1.46 -12.13
N GLY A 43 -3.52 2.56 -12.09
CA GLY A 43 -4.03 3.93 -12.24
C GLY A 43 -4.62 4.50 -10.94
N PRO A 44 -5.07 5.77 -10.99
CA PRO A 44 -5.68 6.44 -9.85
C PRO A 44 -6.94 5.74 -9.34
N VAL A 45 -7.18 5.90 -8.04
CA VAL A 45 -8.33 5.35 -7.34
C VAL A 45 -9.11 6.49 -6.69
N GLU A 46 -10.39 6.60 -7.03
CA GLU A 46 -11.27 7.62 -6.45
C GLU A 46 -11.66 7.24 -5.02
N THR A 47 -11.70 8.26 -4.16
CA THR A 47 -12.15 8.17 -2.77
C THR A 47 -13.13 9.30 -2.48
N CYS A 48 -13.78 9.30 -1.32
CA CYS A 48 -14.67 10.39 -0.91
C CYS A 48 -13.94 11.73 -0.74
N ALA A 49 -12.62 11.72 -0.54
CA ALA A 49 -11.80 12.93 -0.37
C ALA A 49 -10.95 13.26 -1.61
N GLY A 50 -11.21 12.60 -2.76
CA GLY A 50 -10.49 12.80 -4.01
C GLY A 50 -9.54 11.65 -4.38
N ALA A 51 -8.94 11.71 -5.56
CA ALA A 51 -8.13 10.61 -6.09
C ALA A 51 -6.85 10.34 -5.29
N LEU A 52 -6.56 9.05 -5.07
CA LEU A 52 -5.25 8.53 -4.66
C LEU A 52 -4.50 8.05 -5.89
N ASP A 53 -3.25 8.48 -6.03
CA ASP A 53 -2.35 8.08 -7.12
C ASP A 53 -0.92 7.85 -6.63
N GLN A 54 -0.04 7.41 -7.54
CA GLN A 54 1.36 7.14 -7.25
C GLN A 54 2.10 8.34 -6.63
N LYS A 55 1.70 9.57 -6.94
CA LYS A 55 2.42 10.79 -6.53
C LYS A 55 1.96 11.29 -5.17
N ASN A 56 0.68 11.12 -4.85
CA ASN A 56 0.08 11.74 -3.66
C ASN A 56 -0.17 10.75 -2.51
N VAL A 57 -0.18 9.44 -2.74
CA VAL A 57 -0.67 8.47 -1.75
C VAL A 57 0.11 8.50 -0.44
N VAL A 58 1.41 8.77 -0.48
CA VAL A 58 2.26 8.86 0.71
C VAL A 58 1.83 10.04 1.58
N ASP A 59 1.69 11.24 0.99
CA ASP A 59 1.28 12.43 1.73
C ASP A 59 -0.17 12.29 2.25
N ARG A 60 -1.06 11.77 1.40
CA ARG A 60 -2.49 11.59 1.69
C ARG A 60 -2.77 10.55 2.78
N LEU A 61 -1.86 9.59 3.01
CA LEU A 61 -2.04 8.56 4.05
C LEU A 61 -1.15 8.78 5.27
N LEU A 62 0.06 9.34 5.13
CA LEU A 62 1.04 9.41 6.22
C LEU A 62 1.30 10.82 6.76
N VAL A 63 0.79 11.85 6.10
CA VAL A 63 1.13 13.24 6.45
C VAL A 63 -0.11 14.07 6.73
N GLU A 64 -0.98 14.25 5.74
CA GLU A 64 -2.13 15.14 5.85
C GLU A 64 -3.11 14.72 6.96
N PRO A 65 -3.54 13.45 7.07
CA PRO A 65 -4.55 13.05 8.05
C PRO A 65 -4.13 13.35 9.49
N TYR A 66 -2.84 13.18 9.79
CA TYR A 66 -2.29 13.43 11.13
C TYR A 66 -2.11 14.91 11.44
N ARG A 67 -2.10 15.78 10.42
CA ARG A 67 -1.97 17.22 10.59
C ARG A 67 -3.31 17.94 10.66
N THR A 68 -4.33 17.41 9.98
CA THR A 68 -5.55 18.17 9.69
C THR A 68 -6.83 17.52 10.22
N LEU A 69 -6.84 16.22 10.52
CA LEU A 69 -8.03 15.49 10.92
C LEU A 69 -7.99 15.12 12.41
N ASP A 70 -9.14 15.16 13.06
CA ASP A 70 -9.34 14.52 14.36
C ASP A 70 -9.36 12.98 14.24
N GLN A 71 -9.33 12.29 15.39
CA GLN A 71 -9.22 10.83 15.42
C GLN A 71 -10.37 10.12 14.68
N ASP A 72 -11.61 10.63 14.79
CA ASP A 72 -12.77 10.01 14.16
C ASP A 72 -12.77 10.23 12.65
N ALA A 73 -12.37 11.44 12.21
CA ALA A 73 -12.20 11.76 10.80
C ALA A 73 -11.05 10.98 10.16
N GLN A 74 -9.93 10.78 10.89
CA GLN A 74 -8.86 9.88 10.44
C GLN A 74 -9.37 8.45 10.25
N GLY A 75 -10.14 7.92 11.22
CA GLY A 75 -10.72 6.58 11.10
C GLY A 75 -11.62 6.42 9.88
N ARG A 76 -12.50 7.39 9.62
CA ARG A 76 -13.35 7.40 8.42
C ARG A 76 -12.54 7.48 7.12
N TRP A 77 -11.51 8.32 7.09
CA TRP A 77 -10.64 8.47 5.93
C TRP A 77 -9.90 7.17 5.59
N PHE A 78 -9.27 6.53 6.58
CA PHE A 78 -8.55 5.29 6.34
C PHE A 78 -9.47 4.13 5.95
N ALA A 79 -10.69 4.07 6.48
CA ALA A 79 -11.68 3.08 6.08
C ALA A 79 -12.09 3.24 4.60
N ASP A 80 -12.38 4.47 4.17
CA ASP A 80 -12.73 4.80 2.78
C ASP A 80 -11.57 4.49 1.82
N ALA A 81 -10.37 4.97 2.13
CA ALA A 81 -9.18 4.72 1.33
C ALA A 81 -8.88 3.21 1.20
N ALA A 82 -8.96 2.45 2.31
CA ALA A 82 -8.74 1.01 2.29
C ALA A 82 -9.77 0.28 1.43
N ALA A 83 -11.06 0.63 1.55
CA ALA A 83 -12.12 0.01 0.75
C ALA A 83 -11.96 0.31 -0.75
N ALA A 84 -11.68 1.57 -1.10
CA ALA A 84 -11.50 1.99 -2.49
C ALA A 84 -10.28 1.32 -3.14
N VAL A 85 -9.14 1.31 -2.44
CA VAL A 85 -7.91 0.68 -2.93
C VAL A 85 -8.08 -0.83 -3.06
N PHE A 86 -8.67 -1.51 -2.07
CA PHE A 86 -8.89 -2.95 -2.13
C PHE A 86 -9.79 -3.33 -3.32
N THR A 87 -10.87 -2.59 -3.53
CA THR A 87 -11.77 -2.78 -4.68
C THR A 87 -11.01 -2.59 -5.99
N ALA A 88 -10.27 -1.49 -6.14
CA ALA A 88 -9.51 -1.24 -7.36
C ALA A 88 -8.43 -2.30 -7.63
N VAL A 89 -7.72 -2.78 -6.61
CA VAL A 89 -6.72 -3.84 -6.76
C VAL A 89 -7.39 -5.14 -7.18
N THR A 90 -8.47 -5.55 -6.54
CA THR A 90 -9.15 -6.82 -6.84
C THR A 90 -9.81 -6.83 -8.23
N GLU A 91 -10.27 -5.69 -8.72
CA GLU A 91 -10.88 -5.58 -10.06
C GLU A 91 -9.85 -5.40 -11.18
N ARG A 92 -8.86 -4.53 -10.97
CA ARG A 92 -7.99 -4.01 -12.04
C ARG A 92 -6.63 -4.67 -12.07
N ALA A 93 -6.14 -5.20 -10.96
CA ALA A 93 -4.79 -5.76 -10.93
C ALA A 93 -4.67 -6.92 -11.90
N ARG A 94 -3.54 -6.94 -12.61
CA ARG A 94 -3.08 -8.05 -13.44
C ARG A 94 -1.70 -8.42 -12.92
N PRO A 95 -1.53 -9.58 -12.26
CA PRO A 95 -0.27 -9.91 -11.59
C PRO A 95 0.97 -9.77 -12.49
N VAL A 96 0.85 -10.14 -13.77
CA VAL A 96 1.92 -10.00 -14.76
C VAL A 96 2.34 -8.54 -14.98
N ALA A 97 1.39 -7.59 -14.98
CA ALA A 97 1.68 -6.17 -15.17
C ALA A 97 2.37 -5.53 -13.95
N MET A 98 2.35 -6.19 -12.80
CA MET A 98 2.97 -5.72 -11.56
C MET A 98 4.43 -6.17 -11.40
N ILE A 99 4.91 -7.06 -12.27
CA ILE A 99 6.31 -7.50 -12.27
C ILE A 99 7.14 -6.41 -12.96
N PRO A 100 8.06 -5.73 -12.25
CA PRO A 100 8.94 -4.76 -12.88
C PRO A 100 9.77 -5.47 -13.96
N PRO A 101 10.02 -4.83 -15.12
CA PRO A 101 10.82 -5.44 -16.17
C PRO A 101 12.19 -5.85 -15.61
N SER A 102 12.64 -7.07 -15.93
CA SER A 102 13.96 -7.54 -15.52
C SER A 102 15.02 -6.56 -16.04
N ARG A 103 15.73 -5.88 -15.14
CA ARG A 103 16.88 -5.04 -15.53
C ARG A 103 17.86 -5.93 -16.30
N ALA A 104 18.13 -5.57 -17.55
CA ALA A 104 19.14 -6.25 -18.36
C ALA A 104 20.50 -6.24 -17.64
N PRO A 105 21.31 -7.32 -17.75
CA PRO A 105 22.61 -7.38 -17.09
C PRO A 105 23.48 -6.22 -17.56
N SER A 106 24.03 -5.48 -16.60
CA SER A 106 24.94 -4.37 -16.86
C SER A 106 26.21 -4.94 -17.48
N THR A 107 26.41 -4.75 -18.78
CA THR A 107 27.69 -5.08 -19.45
C THR A 107 28.79 -4.26 -18.79
N ARG A 108 29.59 -4.91 -17.94
CA ARG A 108 30.76 -4.32 -17.30
C ARG A 108 31.85 -4.20 -18.38
N THR A 109 31.91 -3.05 -19.04
CA THR A 109 33.02 -2.68 -19.92
C THR A 109 34.30 -2.66 -19.08
N HIS A 110 35.10 -3.71 -19.20
CA HIS A 110 36.42 -3.76 -18.56
C HIS A 110 37.34 -2.74 -19.24
N LEU A 111 38.01 -1.97 -18.39
CA LEU A 111 38.98 -0.92 -18.71
C LEU A 111 40.04 -1.42 -19.69
N ARG A 112 40.25 -0.63 -20.74
CA ARG A 112 41.38 -0.70 -21.66
C ARG A 112 42.66 -0.32 -20.91
N VAL A 113 43.64 -1.21 -20.85
CA VAL A 113 45.02 -0.87 -20.48
C VAL A 113 45.78 -0.70 -21.78
N GLU A 114 46.11 0.54 -22.12
CA GLU A 114 47.02 0.92 -23.22
C GLU A 114 48.45 1.08 -22.65
N PRO A 115 49.48 1.05 -23.52
CA PRO A 115 50.61 0.12 -23.47
C PRO A 115 51.75 0.47 -22.51
#